data_AF-A0A6N2TG71-F1
#
_entry.id   AF-A0A6N2TG71-F1
#
_cell.length_a   1.000
_cell.length_b   1.000
_cell.length_c   1.000
_cell.angle_alpha   90.00
_cell.angle_beta   90.00
_cell.angle_gamma   90.00
#
_symmetry.space_group_name_H-M   'P 1'
#
loop_
_entity.id
_entity.type
_entity.pdbx_description
1 polymer ?
#
loop_
_entity_poly.entity_id
_entity_poly.type
_entity_poly.pdbx_seq_one_letter_code
_entity_poly.pdbx_strand_id
1 'polypeptide(L)'
;MTKEEFLKRVKEDKEWAPGWETIEHEFERLYPGQEPRHYGTNMMARAIFGGDCYLDGYSIYDSPKGYKHIVTFGMTELYADEESFGGEWNKWGYEMTIKLREKEPEDCLWAINMLSNLARYTYTQNQFFLPNQYIAGNGISLHAGTDSAITALITTTDTEAMSQNSVYGKTEFIQLVGITEQEFKNIQGKTANIELLLERMKQDNQDLVTDMTRTKSYL
;
A
#
# COMPACT_ATOMS: atom_id res chain seq x y z
N MET A 1 -21.99 14.21 -4.09
CA MET A 1 -22.12 14.54 -5.52
C MET A 1 -23.16 13.61 -6.13
N THR A 2 -24.08 14.13 -6.94
CA THR A 2 -25.03 13.31 -7.71
C THR A 2 -24.40 12.77 -8.99
N LYS A 3 -25.01 11.76 -9.64
CA LYS A 3 -24.50 11.25 -10.92
C LYS A 3 -24.51 12.34 -12.01
N GLU A 4 -25.49 13.24 -12.01
CA GLU A 4 -25.56 14.34 -12.97
C GLU A 4 -24.40 15.34 -12.77
N GLU A 5 -24.11 15.73 -11.52
CA GLU A 5 -22.97 16.58 -11.18
C GLU A 5 -21.64 15.93 -11.56
N PHE A 6 -21.49 14.62 -11.33
CA PHE A 6 -20.33 13.84 -11.74
C PHE A 6 -20.13 13.91 -13.25
N LEU A 7 -21.14 13.55 -14.04
CA LEU A 7 -21.06 13.57 -15.51
C LEU A 7 -20.80 14.97 -16.06
N LYS A 8 -21.32 16.01 -15.41
CA LYS A 8 -21.00 17.39 -15.75
C LYS A 8 -19.52 17.69 -15.52
N ARG A 9 -18.98 17.36 -14.34
CA ARG A 9 -17.56 17.60 -14.01
C ARG A 9 -16.63 16.83 -14.95
N VAL A 10 -16.90 15.56 -15.25
CA VAL A 10 -16.10 14.76 -16.21
C VAL A 10 -16.07 15.39 -17.61
N LYS A 11 -17.16 16.04 -18.04
CA LYS A 11 -17.19 16.75 -19.33
C LYS A 11 -16.40 18.05 -19.31
N GLU A 12 -16.41 18.76 -18.19
CA GLU A 12 -15.75 20.06 -18.01
C GLU A 12 -14.24 19.90 -17.74
N ASP A 13 -13.85 18.83 -17.05
CA ASP A 13 -12.49 18.51 -16.66
C ASP A 13 -12.16 17.07 -17.06
N LYS A 14 -11.50 16.92 -18.21
CA LYS A 14 -11.14 15.62 -18.78
C LYS A 14 -9.96 14.96 -18.09
N GLU A 15 -9.20 15.72 -17.29
CA GLU A 15 -8.05 15.22 -16.54
C GLU A 15 -8.40 14.91 -15.09
N TRP A 16 -9.67 15.14 -14.70
CA TRP A 16 -10.13 14.86 -13.35
C TRP A 16 -9.92 13.40 -12.96
N ALA A 17 -9.18 13.20 -11.89
CA ALA A 17 -8.86 11.90 -11.33
C ALA A 17 -9.35 11.81 -9.87
N PRO A 18 -10.66 11.59 -9.64
CA PRO A 18 -11.23 11.63 -8.29
C PRO A 18 -10.66 10.56 -7.35
N GLY A 19 -10.29 9.40 -7.87
CA GLY A 19 -9.64 8.36 -7.06
C GLY A 19 -8.22 8.74 -6.67
N TRP A 20 -7.49 9.37 -7.59
CA TRP A 20 -6.17 9.94 -7.30
C TRP A 20 -6.25 11.05 -6.24
N GLU A 21 -7.15 12.02 -6.42
CA GLU A 21 -7.43 13.09 -5.45
C GLU A 21 -7.78 12.52 -4.06
N THR A 22 -8.48 11.38 -4.01
CA THR A 22 -8.84 10.71 -2.76
C THR A 22 -7.60 10.23 -1.99
N ILE A 23 -6.62 9.67 -2.68
CA ILE A 23 -5.35 9.23 -2.07
C ILE A 23 -4.52 10.47 -1.67
N GLU A 24 -4.38 11.44 -2.56
CA GLU A 24 -3.63 12.67 -2.28
C GLU A 24 -4.18 13.45 -1.10
N HIS A 25 -5.51 13.55 -0.97
CA HIS A 25 -6.14 14.22 0.17
C HIS A 25 -5.69 13.61 1.50
N GLU A 26 -5.69 12.29 1.60
CA GLU A 26 -5.31 11.62 2.83
C GLU A 26 -3.82 11.78 3.13
N PHE A 27 -2.97 11.75 2.12
CA PHE A 27 -1.53 11.92 2.32
C PHE A 27 -1.12 13.39 2.52
N GLU A 28 -1.87 14.36 1.99
CA GLU A 28 -1.74 15.79 2.33
C GLU A 28 -2.12 16.03 3.79
N ARG A 29 -3.14 15.33 4.32
CA ARG A 29 -3.47 15.39 5.76
C ARG A 29 -2.32 14.86 6.63
N LEU A 30 -1.65 13.79 6.19
CA LEU A 30 -0.51 13.20 6.90
C LEU A 30 0.76 14.05 6.77
N TYR A 31 0.98 14.64 5.61
CA TYR A 31 2.21 15.33 5.23
C TYR A 31 1.93 16.70 4.58
N PRO A 32 1.39 17.69 5.32
CA PRO A 32 0.89 18.93 4.73
C PRO A 32 1.96 19.72 3.97
N GLY A 33 1.64 20.11 2.73
CA GLY A 33 2.51 20.88 1.85
C GLY A 33 3.76 20.13 1.37
N GLN A 34 3.80 18.80 1.54
CA GLN A 34 4.91 17.99 1.06
C GLN A 34 4.61 17.49 -0.36
N GLU A 35 5.43 17.90 -1.31
CA GLU A 35 5.49 17.28 -2.63
C GLU A 35 6.18 15.91 -2.50
N PRO A 36 5.49 14.77 -2.67
CA PRO A 36 6.11 13.46 -2.58
C PRO A 36 7.01 13.19 -3.79
N ARG A 37 7.90 12.21 -3.65
CA ARG A 37 8.57 11.65 -4.81
C ARG A 37 7.64 10.62 -5.44
N HIS A 38 7.13 10.97 -6.62
CA HIS A 38 6.23 10.13 -7.38
C HIS A 38 6.99 9.30 -8.43
N TYR A 39 6.72 8.00 -8.47
CA TYR A 39 7.29 7.05 -9.42
C TYR A 39 6.17 6.45 -10.27
N GLY A 40 6.04 6.93 -11.51
CA GLY A 40 5.10 6.38 -12.48
C GLY A 40 5.62 5.07 -13.07
N THR A 41 4.71 4.10 -13.28
CA THR A 41 5.04 2.88 -14.01
C THR A 41 5.10 3.12 -15.52
N ASN A 42 5.83 2.27 -16.25
CA ASN A 42 5.92 2.38 -17.70
C ASN A 42 4.52 2.21 -18.32
N MET A 43 4.05 3.27 -18.98
CA MET A 43 2.72 3.33 -19.59
C MET A 43 2.42 2.12 -20.49
N MET A 44 3.38 1.70 -21.34
CA MET A 44 3.17 0.57 -22.25
C MET A 44 3.09 -0.78 -21.53
N ALA A 45 3.57 -0.87 -20.28
CA ALA A 45 3.49 -2.07 -19.47
C ALA A 45 2.21 -2.12 -18.59
N ARG A 46 1.41 -1.05 -18.56
CA ARG A 46 0.19 -1.01 -17.74
C ARG A 46 -0.87 -1.97 -18.26
N ALA A 47 -1.62 -2.57 -17.33
CA ALA A 47 -2.65 -3.56 -17.64
C ALA A 47 -3.76 -3.03 -18.56
N ILE A 48 -4.08 -1.73 -18.47
CA ILE A 48 -5.05 -1.07 -19.37
C ILE A 48 -4.59 -1.08 -20.85
N PHE A 49 -3.28 -1.22 -21.10
CA PHE A 49 -2.70 -1.38 -22.44
C PHE A 49 -2.30 -2.82 -22.76
N GLY A 50 -2.76 -3.80 -21.97
CA GLY A 50 -2.48 -5.23 -22.18
C GLY A 50 -1.19 -5.76 -21.57
N GLY A 51 -0.50 -4.96 -20.74
CA GLY A 51 0.65 -5.42 -19.96
C GLY A 51 0.27 -6.09 -18.63
N ASP A 52 1.26 -6.32 -17.77
CA ASP A 52 1.10 -6.99 -16.46
C ASP A 52 1.39 -6.07 -15.25
N CYS A 53 1.55 -4.76 -15.50
CA CYS A 53 1.71 -3.76 -14.46
C CYS A 53 0.34 -3.18 -14.06
N TYR A 54 -0.12 -3.50 -12.85
CA TYR A 54 -1.45 -3.13 -12.36
C TYR A 54 -1.47 -1.87 -11.49
N LEU A 55 -0.30 -1.30 -11.21
CA LEU A 55 -0.15 -0.04 -10.51
C LEU A 55 0.28 1.02 -11.50
N ASP A 56 -0.32 2.20 -11.40
CA ASP A 56 -0.01 3.36 -12.22
C ASP A 56 1.18 4.14 -11.64
N GLY A 57 1.35 4.09 -10.32
CA GLY A 57 2.50 4.68 -9.66
C GLY A 57 2.56 4.46 -8.16
N TYR A 58 3.52 5.15 -7.55
CA TYR A 58 3.84 5.11 -6.14
C TYR A 58 4.23 6.51 -5.69
N SER A 59 3.85 6.91 -4.49
CA SER A 59 4.38 8.12 -3.86
C SER A 59 5.14 7.76 -2.60
N ILE A 60 6.32 8.36 -2.44
CA ILE A 60 7.16 8.22 -1.24
C ILE A 60 7.18 9.55 -0.50
N TYR A 61 6.72 9.52 0.75
CA TYR A 61 6.70 10.66 1.67
C TYR A 61 7.75 10.51 2.77
N ASP A 62 8.33 11.64 3.15
CA ASP A 62 9.21 11.81 4.29
C ASP A 62 8.36 12.01 5.55
N SER A 63 8.37 11.03 6.45
CA SER A 63 7.68 11.17 7.74
C SER A 63 8.54 11.96 8.72
N PRO A 64 7.95 12.93 9.47
CA PRO A 64 8.68 13.63 10.54
C PRO A 64 9.12 12.69 11.68
N LYS A 65 8.60 11.46 11.71
CA LYS A 65 8.98 10.40 12.66
C LYS A 65 10.22 9.59 12.22
N GLY A 66 10.87 9.98 11.12
CA GLY A 66 12.16 9.42 10.70
C GLY A 66 12.09 8.11 9.90
N TYR A 67 11.06 7.98 9.06
CA TYR A 67 10.92 6.87 8.10
C TYR A 67 10.32 7.37 6.79
N LYS A 68 10.38 6.55 5.74
CA LYS A 68 9.65 6.77 4.49
C LYS A 68 8.29 6.09 4.55
N HIS A 69 7.26 6.73 4.03
CA HIS A 69 5.92 6.15 3.89
C HIS A 69 5.57 6.10 2.41
N ILE A 70 5.38 4.88 1.90
CA ILE A 70 5.04 4.61 0.51
C ILE A 70 3.56 4.29 0.40
N VAL A 71 2.91 4.81 -0.62
CA VAL A 71 1.53 4.45 -1.02
C VAL A 71 1.47 4.12 -2.51
N THR A 72 0.67 3.11 -2.85
CA THR A 72 0.41 2.72 -4.24
C THR A 72 -0.73 3.50 -4.87
N PHE A 73 -0.73 3.58 -6.19
CA PHE A 73 -1.84 4.08 -7.00
C PHE A 73 -2.16 3.02 -8.05
N GLY A 74 -3.37 2.45 -8.02
CA GLY A 74 -3.88 1.57 -9.09
C GLY A 74 -4.62 0.32 -8.60
N MET A 75 -4.66 0.08 -7.29
CA MET A 75 -5.56 -0.91 -6.71
C MET A 75 -7.01 -0.39 -6.70
N THR A 76 -7.17 0.93 -6.65
CA THR A 76 -8.45 1.62 -6.76
C THR A 76 -8.71 2.15 -8.18
N GLU A 77 -9.95 2.52 -8.49
CA GLU A 77 -10.22 3.34 -9.67
C GLU A 77 -9.71 4.76 -9.42
N LEU A 78 -8.78 5.21 -10.26
CA LEU A 78 -8.04 6.47 -10.07
C LEU A 78 -8.66 7.61 -10.87
N TYR A 79 -9.12 7.31 -12.08
CA TYR A 79 -9.54 8.30 -13.07
C TYR A 79 -11.05 8.41 -13.14
N ALA A 80 -11.53 9.47 -13.79
CA ALA A 80 -12.95 9.64 -14.08
C ALA A 80 -13.52 8.46 -14.89
N ASP A 81 -14.20 7.54 -14.21
CA ASP A 81 -14.96 6.43 -14.80
C ASP A 81 -16.44 6.48 -14.40
N GLU A 82 -17.35 6.36 -15.38
CA GLU A 82 -18.80 6.38 -15.12
C GLU A 82 -19.29 5.06 -14.53
N GLU A 83 -18.71 3.93 -14.94
CA GLU A 83 -19.15 2.60 -14.52
C GLU A 83 -18.89 2.35 -13.03
N SER A 84 -17.82 2.96 -12.49
CA SER A 84 -17.43 2.87 -11.09
C SER A 84 -18.23 3.79 -10.15
N PHE A 85 -19.04 4.73 -10.68
CA PHE A 85 -19.75 5.71 -9.84
C PHE A 85 -20.78 5.07 -8.89
N GLY A 86 -20.69 5.43 -7.61
CA GLY A 86 -21.67 5.03 -6.59
C GLY A 86 -21.47 3.61 -6.04
N GLY A 87 -20.31 2.98 -6.26
CA GLY A 87 -19.95 1.71 -5.65
C GLY A 87 -19.89 1.76 -4.11
N GLU A 88 -20.04 0.61 -3.46
CA GLU A 88 -19.77 0.46 -2.02
C GLU A 88 -18.26 0.56 -1.74
N TRP A 89 -17.46 -0.06 -2.61
CA TRP A 89 -16.01 -0.13 -2.56
C TRP A 89 -15.43 0.41 -3.85
N ASN A 90 -14.33 1.18 -3.74
CA ASN A 90 -13.60 1.65 -4.91
C ASN A 90 -12.73 0.51 -5.45
N LYS A 91 -13.23 -0.22 -6.45
CA LYS A 91 -12.56 -1.36 -7.10
C LYS A 91 -12.13 -2.43 -6.09
N TRP A 92 -10.82 -2.66 -5.88
CA TRP A 92 -10.36 -3.61 -4.87
C TRP A 92 -10.60 -3.13 -3.44
N GLY A 93 -10.93 -1.85 -3.24
CA GLY A 93 -11.31 -1.28 -1.96
C GLY A 93 -10.15 -0.84 -1.09
N TYR A 94 -8.90 -0.97 -1.55
CA TYR A 94 -7.72 -0.55 -0.80
C TYR A 94 -6.58 -0.11 -1.71
N GLU A 95 -5.69 0.74 -1.19
CA GLU A 95 -4.31 0.88 -1.67
C GLU A 95 -3.34 0.25 -0.65
N MET A 96 -2.18 -0.19 -1.13
CA MET A 96 -1.12 -0.74 -0.29
C MET A 96 -0.22 0.39 0.22
N THR A 97 0.18 0.28 1.49
CA THR A 97 1.18 1.16 2.10
C THR A 97 2.32 0.37 2.73
N ILE A 98 3.49 0.99 2.86
CA ILE A 98 4.59 0.44 3.64
C ILE A 98 5.42 1.57 4.24
N LYS A 99 5.87 1.38 5.48
CA LYS A 99 6.74 2.32 6.18
C LYS A 99 8.12 1.70 6.33
N LEU A 100 9.16 2.39 5.86
CA LEU A 100 10.53 1.87 5.80
C LEU A 100 11.49 2.74 6.60
N ARG A 101 12.38 2.13 7.39
CA ARG A 101 13.48 2.77 8.13
C ARG A 101 14.62 3.17 7.19
N GLU A 102 14.31 3.91 6.13
CA GLU A 102 15.27 4.36 5.13
C GLU A 102 15.45 5.88 5.17
N LYS A 103 16.63 6.33 4.76
CA LYS A 103 17.00 7.75 4.77
C LYS A 103 16.66 8.44 3.48
N GLU A 104 16.92 7.79 2.35
CA GLU A 104 16.65 8.34 1.04
C GLU A 104 15.54 7.53 0.32
N PRO A 105 14.70 8.18 -0.48
CA PRO A 105 13.64 7.49 -1.25
C PRO A 105 14.18 6.48 -2.27
N GLU A 106 15.39 6.70 -2.78
CA GLU A 106 16.10 5.76 -3.64
C GLU A 106 16.37 4.41 -2.95
N ASP A 107 16.57 4.41 -1.63
CA ASP A 107 16.78 3.20 -0.84
C ASP A 107 15.49 2.37 -0.70
N CYS A 108 14.33 2.97 -1.02
CA CYS A 108 13.02 2.31 -0.94
C CYS A 108 12.59 1.61 -2.23
N LEU A 109 13.35 1.76 -3.34
CA LEU A 109 12.92 1.27 -4.66
C LEU A 109 12.74 -0.25 -4.73
N TRP A 110 13.40 -1.01 -3.85
CA TRP A 110 13.16 -2.46 -3.74
C TRP A 110 11.71 -2.79 -3.37
N ALA A 111 11.10 -1.96 -2.51
CA ALA A 111 9.73 -2.16 -2.06
C ALA A 111 8.71 -1.86 -3.17
N ILE A 112 9.02 -0.96 -4.09
CA ILE A 112 8.17 -0.69 -5.28
C ILE A 112 8.01 -1.96 -6.12
N ASN A 113 9.11 -2.69 -6.36
CA ASN A 113 9.06 -3.96 -7.10
C ASN A 113 8.25 -5.02 -6.36
N MET A 114 8.39 -5.10 -5.04
CA MET A 114 7.60 -5.99 -4.19
C MET A 114 6.10 -5.65 -4.28
N LEU A 115 5.72 -4.39 -4.11
CA LEU A 115 4.34 -3.92 -4.21
C LEU A 115 3.73 -4.18 -5.61
N SER A 116 4.51 -3.96 -6.67
CA SER A 116 4.11 -4.32 -8.06
C SER A 116 3.73 -5.80 -8.17
N ASN A 117 4.53 -6.68 -7.58
CA ASN A 117 4.29 -8.12 -7.63
C ASN A 117 3.05 -8.52 -6.82
N LEU A 118 2.80 -7.85 -5.70
CA LEU A 118 1.61 -8.09 -4.88
C LEU A 118 0.33 -7.60 -5.56
N ALA A 119 0.38 -6.46 -6.25
CA ALA A 119 -0.72 -6.01 -7.09
C ALA A 119 -1.02 -7.03 -8.20
N ARG A 120 0.02 -7.49 -8.92
CA ARG A 120 -0.13 -8.55 -9.93
C ARG A 120 -0.73 -9.82 -9.34
N TYR A 121 -0.33 -10.22 -8.13
CA TYR A 121 -0.94 -11.36 -7.44
C TYR A 121 -2.44 -11.15 -7.25
N THR A 122 -2.87 -10.00 -6.72
CA THR A 122 -4.29 -9.73 -6.52
C THR A 122 -5.10 -9.78 -7.81
N TYR A 123 -4.62 -9.14 -8.87
CA TYR A 123 -5.33 -9.11 -10.15
C TYR A 123 -5.35 -10.48 -10.85
N THR A 124 -4.29 -11.28 -10.74
CA THR A 124 -4.22 -12.58 -11.43
C THR A 124 -4.85 -13.73 -10.64
N GLN A 125 -4.82 -13.68 -9.31
CA GLN A 125 -5.39 -14.72 -8.46
C GLN A 125 -6.79 -14.38 -7.96
N ASN A 126 -7.27 -13.16 -8.19
CA ASN A 126 -8.53 -12.66 -7.65
C ASN A 126 -8.59 -12.80 -6.12
N GLN A 127 -7.48 -12.43 -5.46
CA GLN A 127 -7.28 -12.52 -4.00
C GLN A 127 -6.74 -11.17 -3.50
N PHE A 128 -7.56 -10.47 -2.71
CA PHE A 128 -7.18 -9.20 -2.10
C PHE A 128 -6.64 -9.39 -0.68
N PHE A 129 -5.87 -8.42 -0.20
CA PHE A 129 -5.34 -8.44 1.16
C PHE A 129 -6.34 -7.85 2.15
N LEU A 130 -6.40 -8.45 3.32
CA LEU A 130 -7.11 -7.96 4.49
C LEU A 130 -6.12 -7.75 5.63
N PRO A 131 -6.46 -6.93 6.64
CA PRO A 131 -5.70 -6.88 7.88
C PRO A 131 -5.57 -8.28 8.53
N ASN A 132 -4.50 -8.46 9.30
CA ASN A 132 -4.20 -9.68 10.05
C ASN A 132 -3.99 -10.92 9.16
N GLN A 133 -3.41 -10.73 7.98
CA GLN A 133 -2.93 -11.81 7.11
C GLN A 133 -1.40 -11.82 7.09
N TYR A 134 -0.82 -12.96 6.68
CA TYR A 134 0.60 -13.04 6.36
C TYR A 134 0.78 -13.24 4.86
N ILE A 135 1.92 -12.77 4.35
CA ILE A 135 2.38 -13.04 3.00
C ILE A 135 3.71 -13.78 3.15
N ALA A 136 3.71 -15.04 2.73
CA ALA A 136 4.88 -15.90 2.83
C ALA A 136 5.99 -15.39 1.92
N GLY A 137 7.19 -15.23 2.49
CA GLY A 137 8.41 -15.15 1.70
C GLY A 137 8.91 -16.52 1.28
N ASN A 138 10.13 -16.53 0.74
CA ASN A 138 10.88 -17.75 0.39
C ASN A 138 11.99 -18.06 1.41
N GLY A 139 11.95 -17.43 2.59
CA GLY A 139 12.97 -17.56 3.63
C GLY A 139 14.24 -16.77 3.38
N ILE A 140 14.28 -15.92 2.35
CA ILE A 140 15.37 -14.96 2.11
C ILE A 140 14.87 -13.53 2.37
N SER A 141 15.80 -12.57 2.50
CA SER A 141 15.49 -11.16 2.73
C SER A 141 14.52 -10.60 1.69
N LEU A 142 13.53 -9.81 2.15
CA LEU A 142 12.62 -9.08 1.27
C LEU A 142 13.36 -8.05 0.38
N HIS A 143 14.47 -7.50 0.88
CA HIS A 143 15.36 -6.65 0.10
C HIS A 143 16.50 -7.50 -0.46
N ALA A 144 16.30 -7.98 -1.69
CA ALA A 144 17.28 -8.81 -2.38
C ALA A 144 18.68 -8.15 -2.40
N GLY A 145 19.70 -8.90 -2.01
CA GLY A 145 21.09 -8.41 -1.90
C GLY A 145 21.45 -7.85 -0.51
N THR A 146 20.49 -7.71 0.40
CA THR A 146 20.73 -7.33 1.80
C THR A 146 20.59 -8.54 2.70
N ASP A 147 21.57 -8.78 3.58
CA ASP A 147 21.43 -9.78 4.65
C ASP A 147 20.51 -9.23 5.74
N SER A 148 19.34 -9.85 5.90
CA SER A 148 18.31 -9.40 6.83
C SER A 148 17.53 -10.59 7.37
N ALA A 149 17.14 -10.51 8.64
CA ALA A 149 16.22 -11.47 9.24
C ALA A 149 14.78 -11.30 8.72
N ILE A 150 14.46 -10.18 8.06
CA ILE A 150 13.12 -9.84 7.56
C ILE A 150 12.87 -10.52 6.22
N THR A 151 12.03 -11.56 6.23
CA THR A 151 11.84 -12.46 5.08
C THR A 151 10.38 -12.55 4.61
N ALA A 152 9.43 -12.15 5.44
CA ALA A 152 8.00 -12.28 5.16
C ALA A 152 7.26 -11.00 5.56
N LEU A 153 5.98 -10.91 5.22
CA LEU A 153 5.14 -9.76 5.56
C LEU A 153 3.93 -10.19 6.38
N ILE A 154 3.43 -9.26 7.19
CA ILE A 154 2.05 -9.26 7.68
C ILE A 154 1.35 -7.99 7.21
N THR A 155 0.03 -8.06 7.11
CA THR A 155 -0.82 -6.94 6.72
C THR A 155 -1.61 -6.43 7.91
N THR A 156 -1.84 -5.13 7.97
CA THR A 156 -2.69 -4.48 8.96
C THR A 156 -3.33 -3.23 8.35
N THR A 157 -4.34 -2.66 9.00
CA THR A 157 -4.79 -1.32 8.64
C THR A 157 -3.65 -0.33 8.88
N ASP A 158 -3.42 0.60 7.94
CA ASP A 158 -2.38 1.59 8.13
C ASP A 158 -2.53 2.30 9.48
N THR A 159 -1.40 2.43 10.17
CA THR A 159 -1.35 2.99 11.52
C THR A 159 -1.61 4.50 11.56
N GLU A 160 -1.59 5.19 10.41
CA GLU A 160 -1.78 6.63 10.28
C GLU A 160 -2.81 6.99 9.20
N ALA A 161 -2.75 6.34 8.03
CA ALA A 161 -3.65 6.62 6.91
C ALA A 161 -5.07 6.08 7.18
N MET A 162 -6.06 6.95 7.06
CA MET A 162 -7.46 6.67 7.35
C MET A 162 -8.23 6.33 6.08
N SER A 163 -9.22 5.44 6.21
CA SER A 163 -10.14 5.13 5.11
C SER A 163 -10.82 6.39 4.57
N GLN A 164 -10.91 6.48 3.25
CA GLN A 164 -11.57 7.58 2.55
C GLN A 164 -12.84 7.11 1.87
N ASN A 165 -13.78 8.04 1.67
CA ASN A 165 -14.94 7.83 0.83
C ASN A 165 -14.84 8.76 -0.38
N SER A 166 -15.04 8.20 -1.57
CA SER A 166 -15.01 8.93 -2.84
C SER A 166 -16.34 8.76 -3.59
N VAL A 167 -16.41 9.33 -4.79
CA VAL A 167 -17.52 9.07 -5.73
C VAL A 167 -17.60 7.61 -6.18
N TYR A 168 -16.55 6.80 -5.96
CA TYR A 168 -16.47 5.38 -6.30
C TYR A 168 -16.67 4.43 -5.12
N GLY A 169 -16.95 4.98 -3.95
CA GLY A 169 -17.09 4.20 -2.71
C GLY A 169 -15.87 4.31 -1.81
N LYS A 170 -15.74 3.32 -0.91
CA LYS A 170 -14.74 3.30 0.15
C LYS A 170 -13.37 2.84 -0.36
N THR A 171 -12.33 3.53 0.09
CA THR A 171 -10.91 3.18 -0.08
C THR A 171 -10.25 3.03 1.29
N GLU A 172 -9.65 1.89 1.55
CA GLU A 172 -8.82 1.63 2.73
C GLU A 172 -7.33 1.68 2.41
N PHE A 173 -6.50 1.70 3.45
CA PHE A 173 -5.05 1.62 3.32
C PHE A 173 -4.56 0.41 4.11
N ILE A 174 -3.96 -0.55 3.40
CA ILE A 174 -3.41 -1.78 3.99
C ILE A 174 -1.90 -1.63 4.08
N GLN A 175 -1.41 -1.52 5.31
CA GLN A 175 0.01 -1.44 5.60
C GLN A 175 0.64 -2.83 5.62
N LEU A 176 1.69 -2.99 4.82
CA LEU A 176 2.56 -4.14 4.81
C LEU A 176 3.69 -3.92 5.81
N VAL A 177 3.97 -4.94 6.62
CA VAL A 177 4.95 -4.89 7.71
C VAL A 177 5.90 -6.08 7.58
N GLY A 178 7.20 -5.80 7.47
CA GLY A 178 8.24 -6.82 7.42
C GLY A 178 8.41 -7.55 8.74
N ILE A 179 8.32 -8.87 8.68
CA ILE A 179 8.51 -9.79 9.81
C ILE A 179 9.69 -10.72 9.59
N THR A 180 10.26 -11.18 10.70
CA THR A 180 11.34 -12.14 10.68
C THR A 180 10.86 -13.52 10.26
N GLU A 181 11.77 -14.35 9.76
CA GLU A 181 11.47 -15.75 9.43
C GLU A 181 10.97 -16.54 10.66
N GLN A 182 11.50 -16.23 11.85
CA GLN A 182 11.05 -16.85 13.11
C GLN A 182 9.60 -16.48 13.42
N GLU A 183 9.25 -15.19 13.31
CA GLU A 183 7.88 -14.70 13.50
C GLU A 183 6.93 -15.37 12.50
N PHE A 184 7.34 -15.45 11.24
CA PHE A 184 6.55 -16.09 10.19
C PHE A 184 6.23 -17.55 10.53
N LYS A 185 7.24 -18.35 10.89
CA LYS A 185 7.05 -19.75 11.31
C LYS A 185 6.13 -19.89 12.53
N ASN A 186 6.13 -18.91 13.43
CA ASN A 186 5.29 -18.91 14.63
C ASN A 186 3.82 -18.54 14.36
N ILE A 187 3.52 -17.80 13.27
CA ILE A 187 2.16 -17.37 12.92
C ILE A 187 1.48 -18.24 11.84
N GLN A 188 2.23 -19.07 11.11
CA GLN A 188 1.69 -19.93 10.05
C GLN A 188 0.49 -20.77 10.55
N GLY A 189 -0.66 -20.59 9.93
CA GLY A 189 -1.93 -21.26 10.28
C GLY A 189 -2.55 -20.83 11.62
N LYS A 190 -2.08 -19.73 12.23
CA LYS A 190 -2.49 -19.28 13.58
C LYS A 190 -2.81 -17.79 13.60
N THR A 191 -3.99 -17.39 13.14
CA THR A 191 -4.41 -15.97 13.07
C THR A 191 -4.28 -15.22 14.40
N ALA A 192 -4.62 -15.86 15.53
CA ALA A 192 -4.47 -15.24 16.86
C ALA A 192 -3.02 -14.83 17.18
N ASN A 193 -2.02 -15.52 16.60
CA ASN A 193 -0.63 -15.15 16.78
C ASN A 193 -0.22 -13.93 15.95
N ILE A 194 -0.94 -13.61 14.87
CA ILE A 194 -0.70 -12.40 14.06
C ILE A 194 -1.11 -11.15 14.85
N GLU A 195 -2.27 -11.19 15.50
CA GLU A 195 -2.75 -10.09 16.34
C GLU A 195 -1.81 -9.86 17.53
N LEU A 196 -1.38 -10.94 18.21
CA LEU A 196 -0.40 -10.85 19.29
C LEU A 196 0.95 -10.31 18.81
N LEU A 197 1.40 -10.69 17.62
CA LEU A 197 2.62 -10.16 17.01
C LEU A 197 2.51 -8.66 16.78
N LEU A 198 1.41 -8.20 16.16
CA LEU A 198 1.13 -6.78 15.93
C LEU A 198 1.09 -6.00 17.24
N GLU A 199 0.42 -6.52 18.27
CA GLU A 199 0.35 -5.89 19.59
C GLU A 199 1.75 -5.72 20.20
N ARG A 200 2.57 -6.78 20.18
CA ARG A 200 3.93 -6.75 20.72
C ARG A 200 4.85 -5.81 19.93
N MET A 201 4.76 -5.81 18.60
CA MET A 201 5.52 -4.89 17.76
C MET A 201 5.16 -3.43 18.06
N LYS A 202 3.87 -3.12 18.29
CA LYS A 202 3.43 -1.74 18.58
C LYS A 202 3.95 -1.18 19.91
N GLN A 203 4.47 -2.00 20.82
CA GLN A 203 4.97 -1.54 22.11
C GLN A 203 6.19 -0.61 21.97
N ASP A 204 7.09 -0.88 21.02
CA ASP A 204 8.27 -0.08 20.73
C ASP A 204 8.38 0.38 19.26
N ASN A 205 7.45 -0.05 18.40
CA ASN A 205 7.32 0.37 17.01
C ASN A 205 5.85 0.69 16.68
N GLN A 206 5.33 1.78 17.25
CA GLN A 206 3.90 2.17 17.20
C GLN A 206 3.34 2.24 15.77
N ASP A 207 4.13 2.75 14.82
CA ASP A 207 3.73 2.89 13.42
C ASP A 207 4.08 1.65 12.57
N LEU A 208 4.58 0.57 13.19
CA LEU A 208 4.94 -0.68 12.51
C LEU A 208 5.89 -0.49 11.31
N VAL A 209 6.89 0.37 11.49
CA VAL A 209 7.93 0.64 10.49
C VAL A 209 8.76 -0.61 10.27
N THR A 210 8.94 -1.00 9.02
CA THR A 210 9.85 -2.09 8.63
C THR A 210 11.28 -1.59 8.67
N ASP A 211 12.10 -2.24 9.49
CA ASP A 211 13.54 -2.00 9.59
C ASP A 211 14.27 -3.27 9.14
N MET A 212 14.93 -3.20 7.98
CA MET A 212 15.66 -4.33 7.41
C MET A 212 16.88 -4.74 8.24
N THR A 213 17.33 -3.93 9.20
CA THR A 213 18.40 -4.27 10.13
C THR A 213 17.91 -4.96 11.41
N ARG A 214 16.58 -5.07 11.60
CA ARG A 214 15.98 -5.68 12.79
C ARG A 214 16.30 -7.17 12.88
N THR A 215 16.88 -7.57 14.01
CA THR A 215 17.14 -8.98 14.36
C THR A 215 16.27 -9.49 15.51
N LYS A 216 15.66 -8.59 16.29
CA LYS A 216 14.74 -8.92 17.38
C LYS A 216 13.48 -9.59 16.84
N SER A 217 13.10 -10.74 17.39
CA SER A 217 11.77 -11.35 17.20
C SER A 217 10.82 -10.93 18.33
N TYR A 218 9.55 -10.71 18.01
CA TYR A 218 8.47 -10.47 18.97
C TYR A 218 7.68 -11.75 19.30
N LEU A 219 7.99 -12.88 18.64
CA LEU A 219 7.43 -14.22 18.91
C LEU A 219 8.49 -15.31 19.06
#